data_AF-A0A7D9LE32-F1
#
_entry.id   AF-A0A7D9LE32-F1
#
_cell.length_a   1.000
_cell.length_b   1.000
_cell.length_c   1.000
_cell.angle_alpha   90.00
_cell.angle_beta   90.00
_cell.angle_gamma   90.00
#
_symmetry.space_group_name_H-M   'P 1'
#
loop_
_entity.id
_entity.type
_entity.pdbx_description
1 polymer ?
#
loop_
_entity_poly.entity_id
_entity_poly.type
_entity_poly.pdbx_seq_one_letter_code
_entity_poly.pdbx_strand_id
1 'polypeptide(L)'
;DDTLTGVDDGTQTGVDDDTLTGVDDDTLTGVDDDTLTGVDDDTLTGVDDDTLTGVDDDTLTGVDDGTLTGVDDGTLTSVDDDTLTGVDDGTLTGVDDGTLTGVDDDTLTGVDDDTLTVQVLAGSFQVLAGSCQDPARSCQIP
;
A
#
# COMPACT_ATOMS: atom_id res chain seq x y z
N ASP A 1 -13.55 8.01 15.12
CA ASP A 1 -14.63 7.12 14.70
C ASP A 1 -15.68 7.87 13.89
N ASP A 2 -15.33 8.20 12.64
CA ASP A 2 -16.27 8.64 11.62
C ASP A 2 -16.47 7.53 10.56
N THR A 3 -17.68 7.45 9.99
CA THR A 3 -17.99 6.48 8.93
C THR A 3 -18.69 7.16 7.78
N LEU A 4 -18.10 7.10 6.59
CA LEU A 4 -18.60 7.71 5.37
C LEU A 4 -18.92 6.63 4.32
N THR A 5 -20.06 6.80 3.64
CA THR A 5 -20.50 5.85 2.60
C THR A 5 -21.12 6.57 1.43
N GLY A 6 -20.68 6.28 0.19
CA GLY A 6 -21.28 6.85 -1.01
C GLY A 6 -21.10 8.38 -1.10
N VAL A 7 -19.92 8.86 -0.73
CA VAL A 7 -19.54 10.28 -0.84
C VAL A 7 -18.71 10.49 -2.10
N ASP A 8 -18.85 11.66 -2.72
CA ASP A 8 -18.07 11.98 -3.94
C ASP A 8 -16.68 12.50 -3.55
N ASP A 9 -16.56 13.24 -2.42
CA ASP A 9 -15.28 13.78 -1.94
C ASP A 9 -15.20 13.84 -0.40
N GLY A 10 -14.03 13.55 0.17
CA GLY A 10 -13.79 13.63 1.61
C GLY A 10 -12.38 14.07 1.99
N THR A 11 -12.26 14.68 3.18
CA THR A 11 -10.97 15.02 3.79
C THR A 11 -11.07 14.96 5.31
N GLN A 12 -10.21 14.18 5.94
CA GLN A 12 -10.17 14.02 7.40
C GLN A 12 -8.78 14.27 7.95
N THR A 13 -8.71 14.89 9.13
CA THR A 13 -7.42 15.28 9.75
C THR A 13 -7.46 15.16 11.26
N GLY A 14 -6.46 14.51 11.87
CA GLY A 14 -6.31 14.45 13.33
C GLY A 14 -7.43 13.69 14.02
N VAL A 15 -7.81 12.56 13.44
CA VAL A 15 -8.89 11.68 13.86
C VAL A 15 -8.31 10.37 14.39
N ASP A 16 -8.98 9.76 15.35
CA ASP A 16 -8.48 8.53 15.97
C ASP A 16 -8.80 7.29 15.10
N ASP A 17 -10.01 7.17 14.56
CA ASP A 17 -10.45 5.98 13.80
C ASP A 17 -11.39 6.39 12.66
N ASP A 18 -11.23 5.89 11.44
CA ASP A 18 -12.13 6.20 10.31
C ASP A 18 -12.50 4.99 9.43
N THR A 19 -13.70 4.98 8.84
CA THR A 19 -14.09 3.97 7.84
C THR A 19 -14.82 4.59 6.66
N LEU A 20 -14.32 4.38 5.45
CA LEU A 20 -14.86 4.93 4.21
C LEU A 20 -15.22 3.81 3.24
N THR A 21 -16.37 3.93 2.57
CA THR A 21 -16.84 2.89 1.63
C THR A 21 -17.58 3.47 0.43
N GLY A 22 -17.15 3.10 -0.78
CA GLY A 22 -17.77 3.61 -2.01
C GLY A 22 -17.57 5.10 -2.13
N VAL A 23 -16.33 5.56 -2.04
CA VAL A 23 -15.97 6.97 -2.16
C VAL A 23 -15.24 7.19 -3.47
N ASP A 24 -15.51 8.29 -4.15
CA ASP A 24 -14.76 8.61 -5.37
C ASP A 24 -13.36 9.15 -4.98
N ASP A 25 -13.26 10.28 -4.26
CA ASP A 25 -11.96 10.86 -3.87
C ASP A 25 -11.82 11.11 -2.36
N ASP A 26 -10.75 10.64 -1.70
CA ASP A 26 -10.48 10.90 -0.29
C ASP A 26 -9.05 11.34 0.05
N THR A 27 -8.90 12.07 1.16
CA THR A 27 -7.58 12.38 1.73
C THR A 27 -7.62 12.33 3.26
N LEU A 28 -6.78 11.49 3.87
CA LEU A 28 -6.64 11.37 5.31
C LEU A 28 -5.25 11.81 5.78
N THR A 29 -5.16 12.50 6.91
CA THR A 29 -3.87 12.98 7.44
C THR A 29 -3.82 12.96 8.96
N GLY A 30 -2.79 12.34 9.53
CA GLY A 30 -2.64 12.23 10.98
C GLY A 30 -3.78 11.44 11.59
N VAL A 31 -3.99 10.23 11.08
CA VAL A 31 -5.04 9.30 11.53
C VAL A 31 -4.37 8.17 12.28
N ASP A 32 -4.95 7.71 13.39
CA ASP A 32 -4.37 6.55 14.08
C ASP A 32 -4.79 5.26 13.31
N ASP A 33 -6.10 4.98 13.14
CA ASP A 33 -6.58 3.80 12.40
C ASP A 33 -7.54 4.19 11.24
N ASP A 34 -7.37 3.63 10.04
CA ASP A 34 -8.34 3.80 8.94
C ASP A 34 -8.65 2.54 8.12
N THR A 35 -9.84 2.52 7.51
CA THR A 35 -10.28 1.46 6.60
C THR A 35 -11.03 2.00 5.40
N LEU A 36 -10.51 1.76 4.20
CA LEU A 36 -11.08 2.19 2.93
C LEU A 36 -11.54 0.97 2.11
N THR A 37 -12.71 1.07 1.48
CA THR A 37 -13.23 -0.03 0.64
C THR A 37 -13.99 0.49 -0.58
N GLY A 38 -13.57 0.07 -1.78
CA GLY A 38 -14.21 0.51 -3.03
C GLY A 38 -14.03 2.01 -3.20
N VAL A 39 -12.78 2.47 -3.19
CA VAL A 39 -12.44 3.89 -3.36
C VAL A 39 -11.80 4.06 -4.73
N ASP A 40 -12.15 5.12 -5.46
CA ASP A 40 -11.54 5.36 -6.78
C ASP A 40 -10.12 5.96 -6.56
N ASP A 41 -10.00 7.11 -5.89
CA ASP A 41 -8.71 7.76 -5.60
C ASP A 41 -8.56 8.05 -4.09
N ASP A 42 -7.43 7.66 -3.48
CA ASP A 42 -7.14 8.02 -2.09
C ASP A 42 -5.70 8.50 -1.82
N THR A 43 -5.55 9.25 -0.72
CA THR A 43 -4.24 9.71 -0.25
C THR A 43 -4.18 9.68 1.28
N LEU A 44 -3.24 8.91 1.82
CA LEU A 44 -3.00 8.74 3.25
C LEU A 44 -1.64 9.33 3.64
N THR A 45 -1.58 10.08 4.73
CA THR A 45 -0.34 10.69 5.20
C THR A 45 -0.22 10.71 6.73
N GLY A 46 0.85 10.12 7.26
CA GLY A 46 1.08 10.06 8.71
C GLY A 46 -0.02 9.27 9.38
N VAL A 47 -0.21 8.03 8.93
CA VAL A 47 -1.21 7.10 9.45
C VAL A 47 -0.49 6.04 10.26
N ASP A 48 -1.02 5.66 11.41
CA ASP A 48 -0.39 4.59 12.20
C ASP A 48 -0.80 3.22 11.61
N ASP A 49 -2.09 2.91 11.47
CA ASP A 49 -2.60 1.65 10.91
C ASP A 49 -3.61 1.87 9.76
N ASP A 50 -3.38 1.30 8.57
CA ASP A 50 -4.31 1.39 7.43
C ASP A 50 -4.79 0.03 6.87
N THR A 51 -5.97 0.04 6.25
CA THR A 51 -6.46 -1.08 5.43
C THR A 51 -7.24 -0.59 4.21
N LEU A 52 -6.72 -0.87 3.01
CA LEU A 52 -7.34 -0.54 1.73
C LEU A 52 -7.80 -1.80 1.00
N THR A 53 -9.00 -1.77 0.43
CA THR A 53 -9.54 -2.90 -0.36
C THR A 53 -10.32 -2.44 -1.58
N GLY A 54 -9.91 -2.89 -2.77
CA GLY A 54 -10.58 -2.56 -4.02
C GLY A 54 -10.46 -1.07 -4.29
N VAL A 55 -9.23 -0.60 -4.45
CA VAL A 55 -8.91 0.80 -4.73
C VAL A 55 -8.37 0.90 -6.15
N ASP A 56 -8.78 1.93 -6.90
CA ASP A 56 -8.24 2.12 -8.24
C ASP A 56 -6.85 2.80 -8.15
N ASP A 57 -6.74 3.98 -7.54
CA ASP A 57 -5.48 4.72 -7.36
C ASP A 57 -5.20 5.07 -5.87
N ASP A 58 -4.07 4.62 -5.31
CA ASP A 58 -3.66 4.96 -3.93
C ASP A 58 -2.31 5.69 -3.81
N THR A 59 -2.18 6.50 -2.75
CA THR A 59 -0.90 7.07 -2.33
C THR A 59 -0.75 7.08 -0.81
N LEU A 60 0.19 6.28 -0.30
CA LEU A 60 0.49 6.17 1.13
C LEU A 60 1.86 6.77 1.45
N THR A 61 1.92 7.63 2.47
CA THR A 61 3.17 8.26 2.92
C THR A 61 3.30 8.32 4.43
N GLY A 62 4.36 7.72 4.97
CA GLY A 62 4.60 7.72 6.42
C GLY A 62 3.50 6.93 7.13
N VAL A 63 3.41 5.66 6.76
CA VAL A 63 2.49 4.68 7.35
C VAL A 63 3.30 3.76 8.23
N ASP A 64 2.85 3.48 9.44
CA ASP A 64 3.55 2.51 10.30
C ASP A 64 3.17 1.08 9.89
N ASP A 65 1.88 0.70 9.93
CA ASP A 65 1.38 -0.63 9.53
C ASP A 65 0.28 -0.53 8.45
N GLY A 66 0.44 -1.21 7.30
CA GLY A 66 -0.50 -1.10 6.17
C GLY A 66 -0.92 -2.43 5.53
N THR A 67 -2.18 -2.52 5.08
CA THR A 67 -2.69 -3.67 4.30
C THR A 67 -3.46 -3.23 3.07
N LEU A 68 -2.94 -3.56 1.89
CA LEU A 68 -3.53 -3.22 0.60
C LEU A 68 -3.96 -4.48 -0.14
N THR A 69 -5.21 -4.51 -0.61
CA THR A 69 -5.75 -5.66 -1.36
C THR A 69 -6.56 -5.22 -2.58
N GLY A 70 -6.14 -5.66 -3.77
CA GLY A 70 -6.85 -5.34 -5.01
C GLY A 70 -6.74 -3.85 -5.32
N VAL A 71 -5.52 -3.43 -5.63
CA VAL A 71 -5.17 -2.07 -6.02
C VAL A 71 -4.82 -2.11 -7.51
N ASP A 72 -5.33 -1.18 -8.30
CA ASP A 72 -4.91 -1.08 -9.70
C ASP A 72 -3.56 -0.34 -9.78
N ASP A 73 -3.47 0.92 -9.32
CA ASP A 73 -2.23 1.73 -9.30
C ASP A 73 -1.90 2.22 -7.86
N GLY A 74 -0.74 1.85 -7.32
CA GLY A 74 -0.37 2.20 -5.93
C GLY A 74 1.01 2.86 -5.76
N THR A 75 1.11 3.82 -4.84
CA THR A 75 2.41 4.42 -4.44
C THR A 75 2.59 4.43 -2.92
N LEU A 76 3.60 3.69 -2.44
CA LEU A 76 3.96 3.64 -1.02
C LEU A 76 5.33 4.27 -0.77
N THR A 77 5.41 5.15 0.23
CA THR A 77 6.65 5.81 0.62
C THR A 77 6.84 5.85 2.13
N SER A 78 8.00 5.38 2.62
CA SER A 78 8.33 5.37 4.06
C SER A 78 7.26 4.61 4.86
N VAL A 79 7.15 3.32 4.59
CA VAL A 79 6.20 2.42 5.26
C VAL A 79 6.98 1.41 6.10
N ASP A 80 6.63 1.22 7.36
CA ASP A 80 7.41 0.35 8.24
C ASP A 80 7.04 -1.14 8.01
N ASP A 81 5.79 -1.55 8.27
CA ASP A 81 5.29 -2.92 8.05
C ASP A 81 4.15 -2.92 7.00
N ASP A 82 4.31 -3.63 5.87
CA ASP A 82 3.25 -3.68 4.84
C ASP A 82 2.87 -5.08 4.33
N THR A 83 1.61 -5.22 3.92
CA THR A 83 1.12 -6.39 3.19
C THR A 83 0.33 -5.97 1.97
N LEU A 84 0.87 -6.27 0.78
CA LEU A 84 0.26 -5.97 -0.50
C LEU A 84 -0.17 -7.25 -1.22
N THR A 85 -1.43 -7.30 -1.63
CA THR A 85 -1.98 -8.43 -2.38
C THR A 85 -2.77 -7.98 -3.60
N GLY A 86 -2.32 -8.36 -4.80
CA GLY A 86 -3.02 -8.02 -6.04
C GLY A 86 -2.95 -6.53 -6.33
N VAL A 87 -1.73 -6.02 -6.51
CA VAL A 87 -1.46 -4.69 -7.06
C VAL A 87 -1.18 -4.90 -8.55
N ASP A 88 -1.70 -4.10 -9.46
CA ASP A 88 -1.38 -4.24 -10.88
C ASP A 88 -0.10 -3.44 -11.23
N ASP A 89 -0.08 -2.12 -10.98
CA ASP A 89 1.08 -1.24 -11.13
C ASP A 89 1.47 -0.58 -9.78
N GLY A 90 2.73 -0.69 -9.37
CA GLY A 90 3.16 -0.24 -8.03
C GLY A 90 4.52 0.47 -7.98
N THR A 91 4.63 1.48 -7.10
CA THR A 91 5.92 2.06 -6.70
C THR A 91 6.10 2.04 -5.20
N LEU A 92 7.11 1.32 -4.71
CA LEU A 92 7.43 1.25 -3.28
C LEU A 92 8.82 1.86 -3.02
N THR A 93 8.90 2.77 -2.05
CA THR A 93 10.13 3.46 -1.67
C THR A 93 10.32 3.53 -0.16
N GLY A 94 11.39 2.91 0.36
CA GLY A 94 11.68 2.94 1.80
C GLY A 94 10.66 2.14 2.60
N VAL A 95 10.56 0.84 2.31
CA VAL A 95 9.72 -0.08 3.08
C VAL A 95 10.63 -0.96 3.93
N ASP A 96 10.37 -1.05 5.23
CA ASP A 96 11.29 -1.70 6.17
C ASP A 96 11.01 -3.21 6.35
N ASP A 97 9.75 -3.65 6.34
CA ASP A 97 9.33 -5.04 6.52
C ASP A 97 8.05 -5.35 5.69
N GLY A 98 8.20 -5.91 4.48
CA GLY A 98 7.07 -6.09 3.57
C GLY A 98 6.73 -7.51 3.10
N THR A 99 5.44 -7.76 2.83
CA THR A 99 4.97 -8.96 2.13
C THR A 99 4.19 -8.60 0.87
N LEU A 100 4.75 -8.96 -0.29
CA LEU A 100 4.14 -8.71 -1.60
C LEU A 100 3.70 -10.02 -2.28
N THR A 101 2.42 -10.08 -2.67
CA THR A 101 1.82 -11.23 -3.35
C THR A 101 1.02 -10.83 -4.58
N GLY A 102 1.36 -11.40 -5.74
CA GLY A 102 0.54 -11.28 -6.94
C GLY A 102 0.55 -9.88 -7.55
N VAL A 103 1.74 -9.29 -7.70
CA VAL A 103 1.95 -8.01 -8.37
C VAL A 103 2.49 -8.21 -9.79
N ASP A 104 2.08 -7.38 -10.75
CA ASP A 104 2.50 -7.47 -12.17
C ASP A 104 3.67 -6.52 -12.49
N ASP A 105 3.49 -5.20 -12.37
CA ASP A 105 4.44 -4.16 -12.81
C ASP A 105 4.89 -3.24 -11.65
N ASP A 106 5.99 -3.60 -10.98
CA ASP A 106 6.50 -2.87 -9.80
C ASP A 106 7.84 -2.16 -9.98
N THR A 107 8.00 -1.05 -9.27
CA THR A 107 9.30 -0.43 -8.96
C THR A 107 9.58 -0.41 -7.46
N LEU A 108 10.63 -1.12 -7.03
CA LEU A 108 11.03 -1.24 -5.62
C LEU A 108 12.36 -0.52 -5.35
N THR A 109 12.40 0.38 -4.37
CA THR A 109 13.64 1.06 -3.95
C THR A 109 13.80 1.18 -2.43
N GLY A 110 14.95 0.74 -1.91
CA GLY A 110 15.25 0.86 -0.47
C GLY A 110 14.31 0.02 0.40
N VAL A 111 14.14 -1.25 0.02
CA VAL A 111 13.27 -2.21 0.70
C VAL A 111 14.16 -3.15 1.53
N ASP A 112 13.88 -3.28 2.83
CA ASP A 112 14.64 -4.12 3.79
C ASP A 112 13.77 -5.32 4.27
N ASP A 113 14.39 -6.45 4.65
CA ASP A 113 13.78 -7.70 5.19
C ASP A 113 12.48 -8.30 4.55
N ASP A 114 12.23 -8.10 3.25
CA ASP A 114 10.98 -8.57 2.61
C ASP A 114 10.82 -10.07 2.36
N THR A 115 9.55 -10.50 2.36
CA THR A 115 9.10 -11.78 1.77
C THR A 115 8.36 -11.53 0.46
N LEU A 116 9.10 -11.59 -0.67
CA LEU A 116 8.53 -11.40 -2.01
C LEU A 116 8.05 -12.73 -2.61
N THR A 117 6.76 -12.82 -2.96
CA THR A 117 6.19 -13.96 -3.71
C THR A 117 5.48 -13.50 -5.00
N VAL A 118 6.27 -13.30 -6.07
CA VAL A 118 5.75 -12.85 -7.37
C VAL A 118 5.36 -14.06 -8.24
N GLN A 119 4.07 -14.18 -8.59
CA GLN A 119 3.59 -15.17 -9.57
C GLN A 119 3.15 -14.49 -10.87
N VAL A 120 3.99 -14.58 -11.90
CA VAL A 120 3.65 -14.11 -13.25
C VAL A 120 3.06 -15.23 -14.09
N LEU A 121 1.86 -15.02 -14.64
CA LEU A 121 1.26 -15.89 -15.66
C LEU A 121 1.02 -15.12 -16.96
N ALA A 122 1.86 -15.44 -17.96
CA ALA A 122 1.77 -15.10 -19.39
C ALA A 122 2.70 -14.01 -19.97
N GLY A 123 3.85 -13.75 -19.34
CA GLY A 123 5.15 -13.81 -20.02
C GLY A 123 5.89 -12.47 -20.25
N SER A 124 6.66 -11.94 -19.31
CA SER A 124 7.38 -12.64 -18.23
C SER A 124 8.15 -11.66 -17.31
N PHE A 125 8.00 -11.83 -16.00
CA PHE A 125 9.02 -11.61 -14.97
C PHE A 125 8.88 -12.73 -13.90
N GLN A 126 9.88 -13.05 -13.07
CA GLN A 126 9.80 -14.18 -12.10
C GLN A 126 10.41 -13.79 -10.75
N VAL A 127 9.73 -14.04 -9.62
CA VAL A 127 10.39 -14.09 -8.29
C VAL A 127 10.09 -15.40 -7.58
N LEU A 128 11.17 -16.13 -7.27
CA LEU A 128 11.15 -17.35 -6.46
C LEU A 128 12.13 -17.19 -5.29
N ALA A 129 11.64 -16.60 -4.20
CA ALA A 129 12.10 -16.57 -2.81
C ALA A 129 13.61 -16.46 -2.47
N GLY A 130 13.93 -15.43 -1.68
CA GLY A 130 15.05 -15.37 -0.75
C GLY A 130 15.02 -14.06 0.04
N SER A 131 14.91 -14.12 1.37
CA SER A 131 14.92 -12.93 2.25
C SER A 131 16.16 -12.06 1.98
N CYS A 132 15.97 -10.76 1.73
CA CYS A 132 17.06 -9.79 1.60
C CYS A 132 17.58 -9.40 3.00
N GLN A 133 18.31 -10.31 3.66
CA GLN A 133 18.73 -10.17 5.06
C GLN A 133 19.94 -9.21 5.30
N ASP A 134 20.16 -8.16 4.49
CA ASP A 134 21.33 -7.28 4.65
C ASP A 134 21.04 -5.79 4.29
N PRO A 135 20.82 -4.91 5.29
CA PRO A 135 20.47 -3.49 5.10
C PRO A 135 21.60 -2.62 4.50
N ALA A 136 22.74 -3.22 4.16
CA ALA A 136 23.88 -2.53 3.54
C ALA A 136 24.03 -2.83 2.03
N ARG A 137 23.14 -3.63 1.44
CA ARG A 137 23.20 -4.00 0.02
C ARG A 137 21.86 -3.75 -0.62
N SER A 138 21.80 -2.72 -1.48
CA SER A 138 20.69 -2.53 -2.42
C SER A 138 20.36 -3.87 -3.08
N CYS A 139 19.19 -4.44 -2.75
CA CYS A 139 18.64 -5.56 -3.50
C CYS A 139 18.27 -4.99 -4.88
N GLN A 140 19.26 -4.97 -5.79
CA GLN A 140 18.99 -4.75 -7.21
C GLN A 140 18.28 -5.99 -7.71
N ILE A 141 16.95 -5.97 -7.60
CA ILE A 141 16.08 -6.85 -8.36
C ILE A 141 16.25 -6.42 -9.83
N PRO A 142 16.68 -7.33 -10.71
CA PRO A 142 17.11 -7.00 -12.07
C PRO A 142 15.98 -6.53 -12.98
#